data_AF-A0A841FZN8-F1
#
_entry.id   AF-A0A841FZN8-F1
#
_cell.length_a   1.000
_cell.length_b   1.000
_cell.length_c   1.000
_cell.angle_alpha   90.00
_cell.angle_beta   90.00
_cell.angle_gamma   90.00
#
_symmetry.space_group_name_H-M   'P 1'
#
loop_
_entity.id
_entity.type
_entity.pdbx_description
1 polymer ?
#
loop_
_entity_poly.entity_id
_entity_poly.type
_entity_poly.pdbx_seq_one_letter_code
_entity_poly.pdbx_strand_id
1 'polypeptide(L)'
;MAVQEVDWSTWRCDPPHPAWDELKTHIAPVFGGDVHIGGKLPALLTAAGLQDVHTAHHAFRWRRGDRYQTLLLHFTDLFAGRMLHSGDLSADRLHALTTGLADHLDRPGTTVQESLFVQAWGRRPGAEAP
;
A
#
# COMPACT_ATOMS: atom_id res chain seq x y z
N MET A 1 -10.64 21.57 5.22
CA MET A 1 -10.02 20.88 4.08
C MET A 1 -9.97 19.40 4.40
N ALA A 2 -10.23 18.54 3.43
CA ALA A 2 -10.16 17.10 3.58
C ALA A 2 -9.23 16.52 2.51
N VAL A 3 -8.43 15.54 2.88
CA VAL A 3 -7.51 14.80 2.01
C VAL A 3 -7.64 13.31 2.31
N GLN A 4 -7.28 12.47 1.33
CA GLN A 4 -7.30 11.03 1.51
C GLN A 4 -6.14 10.40 0.74
N GLU A 5 -5.50 9.43 1.36
CA GLU A 5 -4.40 8.66 0.79
C GLU A 5 -4.38 7.24 1.34
N VAL A 6 -3.61 6.37 0.71
CA VAL A 6 -3.34 5.02 1.22
C VAL A 6 -2.06 4.99 2.06
N ASP A 7 -2.05 4.21 3.14
CA ASP A 7 -0.83 3.82 3.84
C ASP A 7 -0.40 2.42 3.36
N TRP A 8 0.36 2.40 2.29
CA TRP A 8 0.81 1.17 1.61
C TRP A 8 1.69 0.28 2.49
N SER A 9 2.34 0.87 3.50
CA SER A 9 3.17 0.12 4.45
C SER A 9 2.36 -0.94 5.21
N THR A 10 1.05 -0.72 5.38
CA THR A 10 0.12 -1.62 6.09
C THR A 10 -0.40 -2.80 5.26
N TRP A 11 -0.08 -2.85 3.95
CA TRP A 11 -0.54 -3.87 3.02
C TRP A 11 0.13 -5.23 3.27
N ARG A 12 -0.65 -6.28 3.57
CA ARG A 12 -0.12 -7.58 3.98
C ARG A 12 -1.00 -8.76 3.57
N CYS A 13 -0.38 -9.91 3.32
CA CYS A 13 -1.09 -11.19 3.24
C CYS A 13 -1.08 -11.94 4.58
N ASP A 14 -2.05 -12.81 4.78
CA ASP A 14 -2.19 -13.70 5.93
C ASP A 14 -2.62 -15.10 5.45
N PRO A 15 -1.86 -16.17 5.73
CA PRO A 15 -0.58 -16.18 6.46
C PRO A 15 0.52 -15.33 5.77
N PRO A 16 1.51 -14.82 6.53
CA PRO A 16 2.60 -14.03 5.96
C PRO A 16 3.46 -14.88 5.01
N HIS A 17 4.01 -14.24 3.98
CA HIS A 17 4.83 -14.91 2.97
C HIS A 17 6.04 -14.06 2.57
N PRO A 18 7.27 -14.58 2.59
CA PRO A 18 8.48 -13.78 2.31
C PRO A 18 8.47 -13.09 0.94
N ALA A 19 7.90 -13.74 -0.08
CA ALA A 19 7.80 -13.11 -1.40
C ALA A 19 6.88 -11.88 -1.42
N TRP A 20 5.91 -11.79 -0.52
CA TRP A 20 5.09 -10.58 -0.38
C TRP A 20 5.96 -9.39 0.07
N ASP A 21 6.74 -9.59 1.14
CA ASP A 21 7.56 -8.54 1.73
C ASP A 21 8.70 -8.13 0.79
N GLU A 22 9.35 -9.10 0.14
CA GLU A 22 10.44 -8.83 -0.81
C GLU A 22 9.94 -8.06 -2.05
N LEU A 23 8.80 -8.46 -2.64
CA LEU A 23 8.21 -7.73 -3.75
C LEU A 23 7.82 -6.30 -3.35
N LYS A 24 7.26 -6.10 -2.14
CA LYS A 24 7.00 -4.75 -1.63
C LYS A 24 8.28 -3.93 -1.52
N THR A 25 9.35 -4.50 -0.98
CA THR A 25 10.64 -3.80 -0.85
C THR A 25 11.17 -3.34 -2.21
N HIS A 26 11.07 -4.17 -3.25
CA HIS A 26 11.54 -3.80 -4.60
C HIS A 26 10.60 -2.84 -5.35
N ILE A 27 9.29 -2.88 -5.07
CA ILE A 27 8.31 -1.96 -5.69
C ILE A 27 8.39 -0.56 -5.06
N ALA A 28 8.59 -0.46 -3.74
CA ALA A 28 8.60 0.81 -3.02
C ALA A 28 9.44 1.92 -3.69
N PRO A 29 10.71 1.69 -4.08
CA PRO A 29 11.53 2.74 -4.71
C PRO A 29 11.09 3.11 -6.13
N VAL A 30 10.38 2.22 -6.85
CA VAL A 30 9.96 2.45 -8.24
C VAL A 30 8.51 2.93 -8.39
N PHE A 31 7.76 2.96 -7.28
CA PHE A 31 6.38 3.46 -7.22
C PHE A 31 6.30 4.98 -7.39
N GLY A 32 7.35 5.71 -6.98
CA GLY A 32 7.49 7.16 -7.17
C GLY A 32 6.85 8.05 -6.11
N GLY A 33 6.34 7.48 -5.01
CA GLY A 33 5.69 8.21 -3.91
C GLY A 33 6.11 7.69 -2.53
N ASP A 34 5.74 8.43 -1.49
CA ASP A 34 5.97 8.03 -0.10
C ASP A 34 4.94 6.96 0.31
N VAL A 35 5.39 5.71 0.44
CA VAL A 35 4.53 4.58 0.79
C VAL A 35 3.93 4.66 2.21
N HIS A 36 4.37 5.62 3.02
CA HIS A 36 3.86 5.90 4.36
C HIS A 36 2.99 7.16 4.40
N ILE A 37 2.63 7.75 3.26
CA ILE A 37 1.96 9.05 3.20
C ILE A 37 0.61 9.06 3.95
N GLY A 38 -0.17 7.97 3.86
CA GLY A 38 -1.43 7.83 4.57
C GLY A 38 -1.30 8.05 6.08
N GLY A 39 -0.31 7.41 6.72
CA GLY A 39 -0.03 7.59 8.15
C GLY A 39 0.50 8.99 8.52
N LYS A 40 1.06 9.72 7.55
CA LYS A 40 1.61 11.08 7.76
C LYS A 40 0.58 12.19 7.58
N LEU A 41 -0.58 11.92 6.97
CA LEU A 41 -1.60 12.93 6.69
C LEU A 41 -1.96 13.84 7.88
N PRO A 42 -2.15 13.34 9.12
CA PRO A 42 -2.59 14.20 10.23
C PRO A 42 -1.52 15.21 10.62
N ALA A 43 -0.27 14.75 10.65
CA ALA A 43 0.89 15.61 10.91
C ALA A 43 1.09 16.64 9.78
N LEU A 44 0.90 16.23 8.52
CA LEU A 44 0.99 17.14 7.36
C LEU A 44 -0.09 18.22 7.39
N LEU A 45 -1.33 17.88 7.72
CA LEU A 45 -2.41 18.87 7.90
C LEU A 45 -2.12 19.84 9.04
N THR A 46 -1.58 19.33 10.16
CA THR A 46 -1.19 20.16 11.30
C THR A 46 -0.05 21.11 10.91
N ALA A 47 0.98 20.61 10.21
CA ALA A 47 2.09 21.42 9.70
C ALA A 47 1.64 22.47 8.68
N ALA A 48 0.56 22.22 7.95
CA ALA A 48 -0.08 23.17 7.05
C ALA A 48 -0.97 24.22 7.78
N GLY A 49 -1.00 24.21 9.11
CA GLY A 49 -1.71 25.19 9.93
C GLY A 49 -3.20 24.90 10.12
N LEU A 50 -3.68 23.70 9.80
CA LEU A 50 -5.05 23.31 10.11
C LEU A 50 -5.20 23.01 11.60
N GLN A 51 -6.40 23.33 12.11
CA GLN A 51 -6.82 23.07 13.48
C GLN A 51 -7.89 21.97 13.49
N ASP A 52 -8.14 21.36 14.64
CA ASP A 52 -9.12 20.28 14.83
C ASP A 52 -8.95 19.16 13.80
N VAL A 53 -7.73 18.63 13.71
CA VAL A 53 -7.39 17.57 12.74
C VAL A 53 -7.95 16.23 13.22
N HIS A 54 -8.76 15.61 12.38
CA HIS A 54 -9.36 14.30 12.61
C HIS A 54 -8.97 13.31 11.51
N THR A 55 -9.11 12.02 11.81
CA THR A 55 -8.85 10.94 10.86
C THR A 55 -9.90 9.86 10.91
N ALA A 56 -10.17 9.24 9.77
CA ALA A 56 -10.82 7.95 9.66
C ALA A 56 -9.93 6.98 8.88
N HIS A 57 -9.89 5.72 9.31
CA HIS A 57 -9.08 4.67 8.71
C HIS A 57 -9.99 3.53 8.29
N HIS A 58 -9.91 3.13 7.02
CA HIS A 58 -10.69 2.03 6.47
C HIS A 58 -9.76 0.92 6.01
N ALA A 59 -10.07 -0.31 6.41
CA ALA A 59 -9.33 -1.50 6.01
C ALA A 59 -10.24 -2.42 5.19
N PHE A 60 -9.73 -2.88 4.05
CA PHE A 60 -10.39 -3.90 3.26
C PHE A 60 -9.65 -5.23 3.39
N ARG A 61 -10.39 -6.34 3.31
CA ARG A 61 -9.80 -7.68 3.31
C ARG A 61 -10.32 -8.49 2.14
N TRP A 62 -9.39 -9.01 1.35
CA TRP A 62 -9.63 -9.79 0.16
C TRP A 62 -9.34 -11.26 0.43
N ARG A 63 -10.13 -12.14 -0.15
CA ARG A 63 -10.02 -13.60 -0.06
C ARG A 63 -9.67 -14.17 -1.42
N ARG A 64 -9.39 -15.47 -1.45
CA ARG A 64 -9.19 -16.23 -2.69
C ARG A 64 -10.27 -15.92 -3.73
N GLY A 65 -9.84 -15.47 -4.90
CA GLY A 65 -10.72 -15.17 -6.06
C GLY A 65 -11.22 -13.73 -6.12
N ASP A 66 -11.03 -12.92 -5.07
CA ASP A 66 -11.30 -11.49 -5.13
C ASP A 66 -10.25 -10.80 -6.01
N ARG A 67 -10.70 -9.89 -6.88
CA ARG A 67 -9.83 -9.18 -7.83
C ARG A 67 -8.61 -8.51 -7.17
N TYR A 68 -8.80 -7.93 -5.99
CA TYR A 68 -7.74 -7.17 -5.32
C TYR A 68 -6.82 -8.04 -4.45
N GLN A 69 -7.11 -9.34 -4.31
CA GLN A 69 -6.21 -10.25 -3.61
C GLN A 69 -4.84 -10.35 -4.31
N THR A 70 -4.81 -10.28 -5.65
CA THR A 70 -3.59 -10.40 -6.48
C THR A 70 -3.00 -9.06 -6.88
N LEU A 71 -3.42 -7.95 -6.27
CA LEU A 71 -3.02 -6.60 -6.68
C LEU A 71 -1.49 -6.39 -6.61
N LEU A 72 -0.77 -7.02 -5.68
CA LEU A 72 0.69 -6.94 -5.60
C LEU A 72 1.37 -7.55 -6.82
N LEU A 73 0.85 -8.67 -7.33
CA LEU A 73 1.34 -9.30 -8.55
C LEU A 73 1.11 -8.40 -9.77
N HIS A 74 -0.03 -7.71 -9.83
CA HIS A 74 -0.31 -6.75 -10.90
C HIS A 74 0.65 -5.55 -10.88
N PHE A 75 0.96 -5.00 -9.70
CA PHE A 75 1.98 -3.95 -9.62
C PHE A 75 3.37 -4.48 -9.95
N THR A 76 3.69 -5.70 -9.53
CA THR A 76 4.96 -6.34 -9.86
C THR A 76 5.16 -6.43 -11.38
N ASP A 77 4.13 -6.87 -12.12
CA ASP A 77 4.15 -6.93 -13.57
C ASP A 77 4.29 -5.52 -14.20
N LEU A 78 3.50 -4.55 -13.73
CA LEU A 78 3.53 -3.17 -14.21
C LEU A 78 4.90 -2.50 -14.00
N PHE A 79 5.58 -2.81 -12.91
CA PHE A 79 6.87 -2.22 -12.53
C PHE A 79 8.09 -3.09 -12.84
N ALA A 80 7.90 -4.28 -13.43
CA ALA A 80 8.96 -5.26 -13.65
C ALA A 80 10.19 -4.65 -14.34
N GLY A 81 10.00 -3.90 -15.42
CA GLY A 81 11.10 -3.24 -16.13
C GLY A 81 11.90 -2.27 -15.26
N ARG A 82 11.24 -1.52 -14.37
CA ARG A 82 11.92 -0.60 -13.43
C ARG A 82 12.64 -1.35 -12.32
N MET A 83 12.03 -2.42 -11.79
CA MET A 83 12.62 -3.27 -10.76
C MET A 83 13.89 -3.96 -11.26
N LEU A 84 13.88 -4.47 -12.50
CA LEU A 84 15.05 -5.11 -13.11
C LEU A 84 16.13 -4.09 -13.47
N HIS A 85 15.76 -2.87 -13.85
CA HIS A 85 16.71 -1.82 -14.18
C HIS A 85 17.50 -1.33 -12.97
N SER A 86 16.99 -1.44 -11.73
CA SER A 86 17.74 -1.05 -10.54
C SER A 86 18.98 -1.92 -10.29
N GLY A 87 18.98 -3.15 -10.84
CA GLY A 87 20.08 -4.11 -10.71
C GLY A 87 20.04 -4.96 -9.44
N ASP A 88 19.15 -4.65 -8.48
CA ASP A 88 19.05 -5.36 -7.19
C ASP A 88 18.26 -6.67 -7.27
N LEU A 89 17.55 -6.89 -8.39
CA LEU A 89 16.67 -8.03 -8.59
C LEU A 89 16.89 -8.62 -10.00
N SER A 90 17.23 -9.91 -10.06
CA SER A 90 17.34 -10.63 -11.33
C SER A 90 15.98 -11.04 -11.87
N ALA A 91 15.89 -11.27 -13.19
CA ALA A 91 14.68 -11.77 -13.83
C ALA A 91 14.23 -13.13 -13.25
N ASP A 92 15.18 -14.04 -13.02
CA ASP A 92 14.89 -15.35 -12.42
C ASP A 92 14.37 -15.22 -10.99
N ARG A 93 14.92 -14.29 -10.20
CA ARG A 93 14.45 -14.05 -8.84
C ARG A 93 13.06 -13.43 -8.85
N LEU A 94 12.81 -12.42 -9.70
CA LEU A 94 11.50 -11.82 -9.88
C LEU A 94 10.47 -12.88 -10.27
N HIS A 95 10.79 -13.74 -11.23
CA HIS A 95 9.93 -14.85 -11.63
C HIS A 95 9.63 -15.79 -10.47
N ALA A 96 10.66 -16.25 -9.74
CA ALA A 96 10.48 -17.12 -8.58
C ALA A 96 9.60 -16.50 -7.48
N LEU A 97 9.76 -15.20 -7.21
CA LEU A 97 8.93 -14.46 -6.25
C LEU A 97 7.47 -14.39 -6.70
N THR A 98 7.23 -14.04 -7.97
CA THR A 98 5.86 -13.93 -8.51
C THR A 98 5.13 -15.27 -8.52
N THR A 99 5.79 -16.34 -8.97
CA THR A 99 5.22 -17.69 -8.97
C THR A 99 4.94 -18.16 -7.55
N GLY A 100 5.92 -18.05 -6.64
CA GLY A 100 5.75 -18.47 -5.25
C GLY A 100 4.65 -17.70 -4.52
N LEU A 101 4.52 -16.39 -4.80
CA LEU A 101 3.42 -15.61 -4.23
C LEU A 101 2.07 -16.00 -4.84
N ALA A 102 1.98 -16.22 -6.16
CA ALA A 102 0.75 -16.66 -6.81
C ALA A 102 0.26 -17.98 -6.21
N ASP A 103 1.15 -18.97 -6.06
CA ASP A 103 0.85 -20.26 -5.44
C ASP A 103 0.36 -20.09 -3.98
N HIS A 104 0.94 -19.16 -3.22
CA HIS A 104 0.51 -18.87 -1.85
C HIS A 104 -0.87 -18.22 -1.78
N LEU A 105 -1.16 -17.26 -2.66
CA LEU A 105 -2.44 -16.56 -2.70
C LEU A 105 -3.58 -17.46 -3.17
N ASP A 106 -3.30 -18.48 -3.99
CA ASP A 106 -4.32 -19.45 -4.42
C ASP A 106 -4.69 -20.48 -3.32
N ARG A 107 -3.97 -20.54 -2.19
CA ARG A 107 -4.32 -21.46 -1.10
C ARG A 107 -5.64 -21.05 -0.43
N PRO A 108 -6.58 -22.00 -0.23
CA PRO A 108 -7.76 -21.74 0.58
C PRO A 108 -7.36 -21.26 1.98
N GLY A 109 -7.94 -20.14 2.43
CA GLY A 109 -7.63 -19.53 3.72
C GLY A 109 -6.60 -18.40 3.67
N THR A 110 -5.87 -18.22 2.56
CA THR A 110 -5.05 -17.03 2.38
C THR A 110 -5.93 -15.80 2.14
N THR A 111 -5.69 -14.74 2.91
CA THR A 111 -6.37 -13.46 2.76
C THR A 111 -5.34 -12.33 2.64
N VAL A 112 -5.75 -11.22 2.06
CA VAL A 112 -4.94 -10.01 1.94
C VAL A 112 -5.67 -8.88 2.63
N GLN A 113 -5.02 -8.23 3.59
CA GLN A 113 -5.46 -6.96 4.10
C GLN A 113 -4.90 -5.88 3.18
N GLU A 114 -5.78 -5.11 2.53
CA GLU A 114 -5.42 -3.95 1.73
C GLU A 114 -4.68 -2.89 2.56
N SER A 115 -3.92 -2.04 1.87
CA SER A 115 -3.42 -0.78 2.42
C SER A 115 -4.54 -0.01 3.12
N LEU A 116 -4.30 0.52 4.31
CA LEU A 116 -5.26 1.37 4.99
C LEU A 116 -5.59 2.57 4.12
N PHE A 117 -6.88 2.81 3.90
CA PHE A 117 -7.36 4.03 3.29
C PHE A 117 -7.59 5.06 4.39
N VAL A 118 -6.75 6.09 4.40
CA VAL A 118 -6.73 7.11 5.44
C VAL A 118 -7.37 8.38 4.91
N GLN A 119 -8.42 8.83 5.58
CA GLN A 119 -9.03 10.13 5.36
C GLN A 119 -8.64 11.05 6.52
N ALA A 120 -8.20 12.26 6.21
CA ALA A 120 -7.86 13.27 7.21
C ALA A 120 -8.50 14.61 6.86
N TRP A 121 -9.03 15.31 7.85
CA TRP A 121 -9.63 16.62 7.66
C TRP A 121 -9.41 17.52 8.86
N GLY A 122 -9.46 18.83 8.62
CA GLY A 122 -9.36 19.85 9.65
C GLY A 122 -9.89 21.20 9.16
N ARG A 123 -9.94 22.18 10.07
CA ARG A 123 -10.42 23.53 9.80
C ARG A 123 -9.26 24.48 9.53
N ARG A 124 -9.47 25.45 8.64
CA ARG A 124 -8.55 26.58 8.51
C ARG A 124 -8.75 27.52 9.70
N PRO A 125 -7.69 28.17 10.22
CA PRO A 125 -7.84 29.18 11.25
C PRO A 125 -8.82 30.28 10.80
N GLY A 126 -9.75 30.67 11.67
CA GLY A 126 -10.75 31.70 11.39
C GLY A 126 -11.88 31.28 10.45
N ALA A 127 -11.94 30.01 10.02
CA ALA A 127 -13.12 29.49 9.35
C ALA A 127 -14.23 29.26 10.40
N GLU A 128 -15.33 30.01 10.29
CA GLU A 128 -16.55 29.75 11.07
C GLU A 128 -17.02 28.30 10.83
N ALA A 129 -17.54 27.69 11.89
CA ALA A 129 -18.19 26.40 11.76
C ALA A 129 -19.45 26.55 10.90
N PRO A 130 -19.73 25.62 9.98
CA PRO A 130 -21.02 25.59 9.28
C PRO A 130 -22.17 25.33 10.25
#